data_AF-A0A960MJS9-F1
#
_entry.id   AF-A0A960MJS9-F1
#
_cell.length_a   1.000
_cell.length_b   1.000
_cell.length_c   1.000
_cell.angle_alpha   90.00
_cell.angle_beta   90.00
_cell.angle_gamma   90.00
#
_symmetry.space_group_name_H-M   'P 1'
#
loop_
_entity.id
_entity.type
_entity.pdbx_description
1 polymer ?
#
loop_
_entity_poly.entity_id
_entity_poly.type
_entity_poly.pdbx_seq_one_letter_code
_entity_poly.pdbx_strand_id
1 'polypeptide(L)' 'ETPVEEKIPKPWIMLIEKHLKVKLKTVKDFWHSLARMGGFIGRKSDGEPGWQTIWKGYKRLQDMLTGALLGCGH' A
#
# COMPACT_ATOMS: atom_id res chain seq x y z
N GLU A 1 -4.38 -16.47 -8.22
CA GLU A 1 -4.23 -15.33 -7.28
C GLU A 1 -5.25 -14.27 -7.67
N THR A 2 -6.02 -13.74 -6.72
CA THR A 2 -7.08 -12.76 -7.00
C THR A 2 -6.46 -11.45 -7.49
N PRO A 3 -6.99 -10.84 -8.58
CA PRO A 3 -6.52 -9.55 -9.05
C PRO A 3 -6.79 -8.46 -8.00
N VAL A 4 -5.83 -7.55 -7.82
CA VAL A 4 -5.91 -6.48 -6.81
C VAL A 4 -7.12 -5.56 -7.04
N GLU A 5 -7.49 -5.35 -8.30
CA GLU A 5 -8.58 -4.44 -8.73
C GLU A 5 -9.98 -4.93 -8.32
N GLU A 6 -10.15 -6.22 -8.02
CA GLU A 6 -11.44 -6.79 -7.63
C GLU A 6 -11.76 -6.54 -6.14
N LYS A 7 -10.72 -6.44 -5.30
CA LYS A 7 -10.86 -6.37 -3.83
C LYS A 7 -10.48 -5.01 -3.23
N ILE A 8 -9.63 -4.24 -3.92
CA ILE A 8 -9.03 -3.03 -3.36
C ILE A 8 -9.53 -1.80 -4.13
N PRO A 9 -9.86 -0.69 -3.42
CA PRO A 9 -10.24 0.56 -4.07
C PRO A 9 -9.12 1.08 -4.99
N LYS A 10 -9.49 1.48 -6.21
CA LYS A 10 -8.60 2.15 -7.18
C LYS A 10 -7.76 3.29 -6.59
N PRO A 11 -8.28 4.22 -5.76
CA PRO A 11 -7.45 5.30 -5.21
C PRO A 11 -6.31 4.78 -4.34
N TRP A 12 -6.48 3.63 -3.68
CA TRP A 12 -5.43 3.02 -2.88
C TRP A 12 -4.35 2.43 -3.77
N ILE A 13 -4.76 1.68 -4.82
CA ILE A 13 -3.85 1.11 -5.81
C ILE A 13 -3.02 2.22 -6.44
N MET A 14 -3.67 3.25 -6.99
CA MET A 14 -2.99 4.38 -7.65
C MET A 14 -1.99 5.09 -6.73
N LEU A 15 -2.35 5.32 -5.47
CA LEU A 15 -1.48 6.00 -4.53
C LEU A 15 -0.23 5.17 -4.20
N ILE A 16 -0.40 3.86 -4.02
CA ILE A 16 0.71 2.93 -3.75
C ILE A 16 1.63 2.81 -4.96
N GLU A 17 1.05 2.62 -6.14
CA GLU A 17 1.81 2.54 -7.39
C GLU A 17 2.60 3.83 -7.63
N LYS A 18 1.99 4.99 -7.37
CA LYS A 18 2.65 6.30 -7.50
C LYS A 18 3.76 6.49 -6.46
N HIS A 19 3.54 6.10 -5.20
CA HIS A 19 4.48 6.34 -4.12
C HIS A 19 5.69 5.39 -4.18
N LEU A 20 5.45 4.10 -4.44
CA LEU A 20 6.50 3.07 -4.46
C LEU A 20 7.06 2.81 -5.86
N LYS A 21 6.47 3.39 -6.91
CA LYS A 21 6.83 3.14 -8.34
C LYS A 21 6.82 1.65 -8.68
N VAL A 22 5.86 0.92 -8.13
CA VAL A 22 5.64 -0.52 -8.39
C VAL A 22 4.32 -0.70 -9.11
N LYS A 23 4.17 -1.82 -9.84
CA LYS A 23 2.90 -2.21 -10.46
C LYS A 23 2.27 -3.33 -9.65
N LEU A 24 1.09 -3.10 -9.10
CA LEU A 24 0.38 -4.09 -8.29
C LEU A 24 -0.42 -5.02 -9.21
N LYS A 25 -0.17 -6.33 -9.14
CA LYS A 25 -0.92 -7.32 -9.94
C LYS A 25 -1.85 -8.15 -9.06
N THR A 26 -1.35 -8.56 -7.89
CA THR A 26 -2.08 -9.45 -6.98
C THR A 26 -2.41 -8.77 -5.65
N VAL A 27 -3.38 -9.33 -4.92
CA VAL A 27 -3.66 -8.93 -3.53
C VAL A 27 -2.42 -9.12 -2.64
N LYS A 28 -1.56 -10.11 -2.91
CA LYS A 28 -0.31 -10.33 -2.17
C LYS A 28 0.68 -9.18 -2.38
N ASP A 29 0.84 -8.72 -3.63
CA ASP A 29 1.66 -7.54 -3.94
C ASP A 29 1.18 -6.29 -3.21
N PHE A 30 -0.15 -6.15 -3.09
CA PHE A 30 -0.74 -5.04 -2.34
C PHE A 30 -0.35 -5.11 -0.86
N TRP A 31 -0.50 -6.25 -0.19
CA TRP A 31 -0.12 -6.40 1.22
C TRP A 31 1.38 -6.21 1.45
N HIS A 32 2.23 -6.72 0.56
CA HIS A 32 3.67 -6.48 0.60
C HIS A 32 4.01 -4.99 0.45
N SER A 33 3.38 -4.32 -0.51
CA SER A 33 3.60 -2.90 -0.77
C SER A 33 3.06 -2.02 0.37
N LEU A 34 1.93 -2.40 0.95
CA LEU A 34 1.37 -1.76 2.14
C LEU A 34 2.35 -1.88 3.32
N ALA A 35 2.89 -3.08 3.56
CA ALA A 35 3.93 -3.26 4.57
C ALA A 35 5.18 -2.43 4.26
N ARG A 36 5.60 -2.30 3.00
CA ARG A 36 6.74 -1.44 2.60
C ARG A 36 6.51 0.02 2.96
N MET A 37 5.31 0.53 2.77
CA MET A 37 4.95 1.87 3.27
C MET A 37 5.04 1.96 4.80
N GLY A 38 4.79 0.86 5.53
CA GLY A 38 4.95 0.78 6.99
C GLY A 38 6.39 0.68 7.49
N GLY A 39 7.38 0.66 6.59
CA GLY A 39 8.81 0.49 6.93
C GLY A 39 9.34 -0.93 6.72
N PHE A 40 8.59 -1.80 6.05
CA PHE A 40 9.09 -3.12 5.65
C PHE A 40 10.09 -2.98 4.51
N ILE A 41 11.35 -3.37 4.75
CA ILE A 41 12.39 -3.37 3.72
C ILE A 41 12.25 -4.61 2.81
N GLY A 42 11.78 -5.72 3.37
CA GLY A 42 11.56 -6.97 2.65
C GLY A 42 12.88 -7.59 2.18
N ARG A 43 13.83 -7.85 3.09
CA ARG A 43 15.03 -8.61 2.69
C ARG A 43 14.61 -10.04 2.38
N LYS A 44 15.34 -10.67 1.46
CA LYS A 44 15.03 -12.00 0.90
C LYS A 44 14.91 -13.13 1.96
N SER A 45 15.34 -12.88 3.20
CA SER A 45 15.34 -13.84 4.31
C SER A 45 14.47 -13.43 5.51
N ASP A 46 13.79 -12.26 5.48
CA ASP A 46 13.03 -11.75 6.63
C ASP A 46 11.64 -12.41 6.80
N GLY A 47 11.16 -13.15 5.81
CA GLY A 47 9.83 -13.75 5.81
C GLY A 47 8.71 -12.80 5.38
N GLU A 48 7.47 -13.12 5.74
CA GLU A 48 6.28 -12.31 5.39
C GLU A 48 6.08 -11.14 6.37
N PRO A 49 5.54 -10.01 5.90
CA PRO A 49 5.31 -8.85 6.75
C PRO A 49 4.29 -9.15 7.86
N GLY A 50 4.66 -8.88 9.11
CA GLY A 50 3.75 -9.01 10.25
C GLY A 50 2.60 -7.98 10.24
N TRP A 51 1.51 -8.31 10.95
CA TRP A 51 0.29 -7.51 11.02
C TRP A 51 0.52 -6.05 11.47
N GLN A 52 1.49 -5.82 12.35
CA GLN A 52 1.84 -4.47 12.84
C GLN A 52 2.40 -3.58 11.74
N THR A 53 3.26 -4.14 10.88
CA THR A 53 3.90 -3.40 9.78
C THR A 53 2.88 -3.08 8.69
N ILE A 54 1.97 -4.01 8.43
CA ILE A 54 0.81 -3.78 7.55
C ILE A 54 -0.04 -2.63 8.08
N TRP A 55 -0.39 -2.63 9.37
CA TRP A 55 -1.18 -1.57 9.99
C TRP A 55 -0.50 -0.20 9.94
N LYS A 56 0.81 -0.15 10.18
CA LYS A 56 1.61 1.09 10.03
C LYS A 56 1.55 1.62 8.60
N GLY A 57 1.65 0.74 7.61
CA GLY A 57 1.50 1.08 6.20
C GLY A 57 0.11 1.61 5.85
N TYR A 58 -0.92 0.96 6.39
CA TYR A 58 -2.31 1.38 6.22
C TYR A 58 -2.56 2.79 6.77
N LYS A 59 -2.05 3.11 7.97
CA LYS A 59 -2.16 4.47 8.51
C LYS A 59 -1.50 5.53 7.62
N ARG A 60 -0.32 5.23 7.05
CA ARG A 60 0.34 6.12 6.08
C ARG A 60 -0.47 6.30 4.80
N LEU A 61 -1.06 5.23 4.29
CA LEU A 61 -1.95 5.30 3.13
C LEU A 61 -3.15 6.22 3.40
N GLN A 62 -3.80 6.08 4.56
CA GLN A 62 -4.93 6.93 4.96
C GLN A 62 -4.53 8.40 5.11
N ASP A 63 -3.37 8.68 5.69
CA ASP A 63 -2.83 10.03 5.84
C ASP A 63 -2.61 10.69 4.46
N MET A 64 -2.02 9.96 3.51
CA MET A 64 -1.83 10.42 2.13
C MET A 64 -3.14 10.62 1.38
N LEU A 65 -4.13 9.74 1.56
CA LEU A 65 -5.47 9.91 0.98
C LEU A 65 -6.15 11.15 1.54
N THR A 66 -6.03 11.38 2.85
CA THR A 66 -6.56 12.56 3.52
C THR A 66 -5.89 13.82 2.99
N GLY A 67 -4.57 13.84 2.88
CA GLY A 67 -3.82 14.95 2.28
C GLY A 67 -4.21 15.23 0.82
N ALA A 68 -4.42 14.17 0.02
CA ALA A 68 -4.86 14.31 -1.36
C ALA A 68 -6.29 14.88 -1.47
N LEU A 69 -7.21 14.43 -0.60
CA LEU A 69 -8.58 14.94 -0.56
C LEU A 69 -8.63 16.40 -0.12
N LEU A 70 -7.88 16.76 0.94
CA LEU A 70 -7.81 18.13 1.45
C LEU A 70 -7.11 19.08 0.47
N GLY A 71 -6.11 18.60 -0.27
CA GLY A 71 -5.37 19.40 -1.26
C GLY A 71 -6.14 19.70 -2.56
N CYS A 72 -7.19 18.94 -2.88
CA CYS A 72 -8.04 19.19 -4.05
C CYS A 72 -9.22 20.15 -3.75
N GLY A 73 -9.32 20.69 -2.53
CA GLY A 73 -10.42 21.54 -2.08
C GLY A 73 -10.14 23.05 -2.05
N HIS A 74 -9.15 23.55 -2.81
CA HIS A 74 -8.87 24.99 -2.93
C HIS A 74 -9.00 25.45 -4.38
#